data_AF-A0A8J3Z993-F1
#
_entry.id   AF-A0A8J3Z993-F1
#
_cell.length_a   1.000
_cell.length_b   1.000
_cell.length_c   1.000
_cell.angle_alpha   90.00
_cell.angle_beta   90.00
_cell.angle_gamma   90.00
#
_symmetry.space_group_name_H-M   'P 1'
#
loop_
_entity.id
_entity.type
_entity.pdbx_description
1 polymer ?
#
loop_
_entity_poly.entity_id
_entity_poly.type
_entity_poly.pdbx_seq_one_letter_code
_entity_poly.pdbx_strand_id
1 'polypeptide(L)'
;MTAIEDLIQQRRPGPAVPGRIGRHDVLVEATGFGTSVYEIRGGRVLTLRANQGYREDVAAALLDAVDDLADADDLGSTVWVRPLDVPDFALDRAVLLGPGYTDFFDRTPLADRGLQVIPVHRSEVVEGEEYESFWPGVIGKNLGIRHHDWTRAPAPRADVRRLDSGAGGLYRHNRRSRRSAKPALVKAESVLRRDLPGLLSGVEVSAMDVRGHDLRLRREWDRLRGTLLLSGATEAVEVDIPRHAAPDVFGPLFGGADFDPATLTAAAAGPPEEMLEMRVNDAGRRRHDNEDHPATLDECLRWLRALGHVDGNFLVFAGRSGGIVQMMWQDGPDGPRLWLETPNPSRGRHVTLDEAERMITILARTDRVAVDDLGDLETV
;
A
#
# COMPACT_ATOMS: atom_id res chain seq x y z
N MET A 1 22.99 -25.08 35.77
CA MET A 1 22.18 -24.29 34.82
C MET A 1 23.08 -23.18 34.31
N THR A 2 23.22 -23.03 32.99
CA THR A 2 23.96 -21.91 32.39
C THR A 2 23.26 -20.61 32.78
N ALA A 3 24.02 -19.59 33.19
CA ALA A 3 23.45 -18.29 33.54
C ALA A 3 22.79 -17.67 32.29
N ILE A 4 21.71 -16.90 32.46
CA ILE A 4 20.99 -16.32 31.32
C ILE A 4 21.88 -15.33 30.59
N GLU A 5 22.73 -14.62 31.32
CA GLU A 5 23.75 -13.71 30.80
C GLU A 5 24.70 -14.44 29.83
N ASP A 6 25.16 -15.64 30.19
CA ASP A 6 26.01 -16.46 29.33
C ASP A 6 25.28 -16.88 28.05
N LEU A 7 23.98 -17.16 28.14
CA LEU A 7 23.15 -17.51 26.98
C LEU A 7 22.93 -16.31 26.05
N ILE A 8 22.74 -15.10 26.60
CA ILE A 8 22.62 -13.86 25.81
C ILE A 8 23.89 -13.64 24.99
N GLN A 9 25.06 -13.87 25.58
CA GLN A 9 26.35 -13.63 24.93
C GLN A 9 26.71 -14.65 23.83
N GLN A 10 26.05 -15.81 23.79
CA GLN A 10 26.33 -16.83 22.77
C GLN A 10 26.03 -16.32 21.36
N ARG A 11 27.04 -16.34 20.49
CA ARG A 11 26.96 -15.93 19.08
C ARG A 11 26.68 -14.43 18.85
N ARG A 12 26.92 -13.58 19.85
CA ARG A 12 26.80 -12.12 19.70
C ARG A 12 28.09 -11.47 19.20
N PRO A 13 27.99 -10.44 18.34
CA PRO A 13 29.14 -9.72 17.80
C PRO A 13 29.85 -8.81 18.81
N GLY A 14 29.16 -8.36 19.86
CA GLY A 14 29.74 -7.50 20.90
C GLY A 14 29.42 -8.00 22.32
N PRO A 15 30.16 -7.54 23.34
CA PRO A 15 29.82 -7.82 24.74
C PRO A 15 28.56 -7.05 25.15
N ALA A 16 27.63 -7.71 25.83
CA ALA A 16 26.55 -7.04 26.54
C ALA A 16 27.07 -6.59 27.92
N VAL A 17 27.05 -5.29 28.19
CA VAL A 17 27.59 -4.71 29.44
C VAL A 17 26.46 -4.30 30.40
N PRO A 18 26.59 -4.52 31.72
CA PRO A 18 25.63 -4.01 32.69
C PRO A 18 25.47 -2.50 32.60
N GLY A 19 24.23 -2.03 32.71
CA GLY A 19 23.86 -0.64 32.66
C GLY A 19 22.51 -0.40 33.32
N ARG A 20 22.04 0.84 33.24
CA ARG A 20 20.74 1.25 33.78
C ARG A 20 20.05 2.15 32.77
N ILE A 21 18.80 1.87 32.47
CA ILE A 21 17.96 2.68 31.58
C ILE A 21 16.68 3.02 32.35
N GLY A 22 16.51 4.30 32.68
CA GLY A 22 15.46 4.73 33.62
C GLY A 22 15.57 3.99 34.96
N ARG A 23 14.53 3.25 35.32
CA ARG A 23 14.50 2.42 36.56
C ARG A 23 14.95 0.97 36.36
N HIS A 24 15.23 0.55 35.13
CA HIS A 24 15.52 -0.83 34.79
C HIS A 24 17.02 -1.12 34.83
N ASP A 25 17.40 -2.19 35.53
CA ASP A 25 18.74 -2.76 35.45
C ASP A 25 18.82 -3.66 34.22
N VAL A 26 19.74 -3.35 33.30
CA VAL A 26 19.77 -3.96 31.97
C VAL A 26 21.19 -4.35 31.57
N LEU A 27 21.29 -5.19 30.54
CA LEU A 27 22.51 -5.34 29.76
C LEU A 27 22.36 -4.59 28.44
N VAL A 28 23.39 -3.84 28.05
CA VAL A 28 23.40 -3.06 26.80
C VAL A 28 24.51 -3.60 25.89
N GLU A 29 24.14 -3.98 24.67
CA GLU A 29 25.08 -4.37 23.63
C GLU A 29 25.04 -3.31 22.52
N ALA A 30 26.11 -2.52 22.39
CA ALA A 30 26.27 -1.53 21.34
C ALA A 30 27.27 -2.04 20.29
N THR A 31 26.83 -2.15 19.03
CA THR A 31 27.65 -2.63 17.92
C THR A 31 27.52 -1.70 16.71
N GLY A 32 28.35 -1.91 15.68
CA GLY A 32 28.21 -1.20 14.40
C GLY A 32 26.88 -1.47 13.67
N PHE A 33 26.10 -2.47 14.11
CA PHE A 33 24.79 -2.82 13.56
C PHE A 33 23.62 -2.33 14.41
N GLY A 34 23.88 -1.54 15.46
CA GLY A 34 22.86 -1.00 16.37
C GLY A 34 23.08 -1.36 17.83
N THR A 35 22.08 -0.96 18.63
CA THR A 35 22.01 -1.16 20.07
C THR A 35 20.93 -2.18 20.41
N SER A 36 21.29 -3.16 21.24
CA SER A 36 20.36 -4.08 21.90
C SER A 36 20.34 -3.81 23.40
N VAL A 37 19.16 -3.84 24.00
CA VAL A 37 18.95 -3.73 25.45
C VAL A 37 18.29 -5.01 25.92
N TYR A 38 18.79 -5.60 27.00
CA TYR A 38 18.28 -6.84 27.57
C TYR A 38 17.93 -6.61 29.03
N GLU A 39 16.68 -6.89 29.41
CA GLU A 39 16.25 -6.94 30.82
C GLU A 39 15.99 -8.40 31.20
N ILE A 40 16.63 -8.87 32.27
CA ILE A 40 16.48 -10.24 32.76
C ILE A 40 15.55 -10.21 33.97
N ARG A 41 14.43 -10.93 33.87
CA ARG A 41 13.42 -10.95 34.94
C ARG A 41 12.72 -12.30 34.99
N GLY A 42 12.57 -12.88 36.19
CA GLY A 42 11.80 -14.11 36.39
C GLY A 42 12.27 -15.31 35.54
N GLY A 43 13.54 -15.34 35.11
CA GLY A 43 14.07 -16.37 34.20
C GLY A 43 13.77 -16.15 32.72
N ARG A 44 13.17 -15.01 32.36
CA ARG A 44 12.93 -14.53 30.99
C ARG A 44 13.92 -13.44 30.60
N VAL A 45 13.99 -13.16 29.31
CA VAL A 45 14.80 -12.07 28.75
C VAL A 45 13.92 -11.20 27.87
N LEU A 46 13.69 -9.96 28.28
CA LEU A 46 13.06 -8.95 27.46
C LEU A 46 14.13 -8.25 26.63
N THR A 47 13.91 -8.11 25.31
CA THR A 47 14.86 -7.47 24.41
C THR A 47 14.24 -6.28 23.67
N LEU A 48 15.03 -5.20 23.56
CA LEU A 48 14.82 -4.11 22.63
C LEU A 48 15.94 -4.13 21.59
N ARG A 49 15.63 -3.79 20.34
CA ARG A 49 16.64 -3.68 19.28
C ARG A 49 16.41 -2.44 18.42
N ALA A 50 17.42 -1.58 18.38
CA ALA A 50 17.50 -0.40 17.54
C ALA A 50 18.73 -0.48 16.62
N ASN A 51 18.54 -0.79 15.35
CA ASN A 51 19.59 -0.72 14.32
C ASN A 51 19.92 0.73 13.96
N GLN A 52 18.95 1.64 14.07
CA GLN A 52 19.09 3.08 13.84
C GLN A 52 18.20 3.86 14.82
N GLY A 53 18.62 5.07 15.19
CA GLY A 53 17.80 5.97 16.01
C GLY A 53 17.65 5.58 17.47
N TYR A 54 18.59 4.79 18.03
CA TYR A 54 18.55 4.46 19.45
C TYR A 54 18.50 5.74 20.29
N ARG A 55 17.55 5.81 21.21
CA ARG A 55 17.44 6.84 22.24
C ARG A 55 17.12 6.17 23.58
N GLU A 56 17.80 6.60 24.63
CA GLU A 56 17.67 6.00 25.96
C GLU A 56 16.30 6.28 26.60
N ASP A 57 15.73 7.46 26.38
CA ASP A 57 14.39 7.83 26.85
C ASP A 57 13.30 6.96 26.22
N VAL A 58 13.40 6.68 24.90
CA VAL A 58 12.54 5.74 24.20
C VAL A 58 12.70 4.32 24.74
N ALA A 59 13.94 3.88 24.98
CA ALA A 59 14.20 2.55 25.55
C ALA A 59 13.58 2.40 26.95
N ALA A 60 13.73 3.40 27.81
CA ALA A 60 13.12 3.42 29.14
C ALA A 60 11.59 3.32 29.06
N ALA A 61 10.97 4.15 28.21
CA ALA A 61 9.53 4.16 28.03
C ALA A 61 9.00 2.84 27.45
N LEU A 62 9.74 2.17 26.56
CA LEU A 62 9.37 0.85 26.03
C LEU A 62 9.39 -0.23 27.12
N LEU A 63 10.38 -0.22 28.02
CA LEU A 63 10.44 -1.14 29.15
C LEU A 63 9.31 -0.87 30.14
N ASP A 64 9.10 0.40 30.49
CA ASP A 64 8.01 0.83 31.38
C ASP A 64 6.63 0.44 30.85
N ALA A 65 6.41 0.57 29.54
CA ALA A 65 5.12 0.30 28.91
C ALA A 65 4.68 -1.16 29.03
N VAL A 66 5.62 -2.11 29.13
CA VAL A 66 5.33 -3.56 29.16
C VAL A 66 5.70 -4.22 30.50
N ASP A 67 6.07 -3.43 31.51
CA ASP A 67 6.54 -3.88 32.82
C ASP A 67 5.52 -4.80 33.52
N ASP A 68 4.23 -4.55 33.33
CA ASP A 68 3.13 -5.37 33.84
C ASP A 68 2.99 -6.72 33.14
N LEU A 69 3.46 -6.83 31.88
CA LEU A 69 3.32 -8.00 31.04
C LEU A 69 4.56 -8.92 31.04
N ALA A 70 5.74 -8.40 31.39
CA ALA A 70 6.99 -9.17 31.33
C ALA A 70 6.93 -10.49 32.12
N ASP A 71 6.18 -10.49 33.23
CA ASP A 71 6.00 -11.65 34.12
C ASP A 71 4.73 -12.47 33.83
N ALA A 72 3.93 -12.11 32.82
CA ALA A 72 2.67 -12.80 32.55
C ALA A 72 2.89 -14.22 32.03
N ASP A 73 2.25 -15.22 32.64
CA ASP A 73 2.45 -16.63 32.28
C ASP A 73 1.88 -17.02 30.91
N ASP A 74 0.88 -16.27 30.42
CA ASP A 74 0.13 -16.59 29.20
C ASP A 74 0.21 -15.46 28.16
N LEU A 75 1.42 -15.20 27.64
CA LEU A 75 1.58 -14.24 26.54
C LEU A 75 1.14 -14.82 25.19
N GLY A 76 1.25 -16.13 25.01
CA GLY A 76 0.81 -16.86 23.82
C GLY A 76 1.32 -16.27 22.50
N SER A 77 0.54 -16.48 21.43
CA SER A 77 0.72 -15.87 20.11
C SER A 77 0.11 -14.46 20.00
N THR A 78 -0.46 -13.94 21.08
CA THR A 78 -1.17 -12.68 21.10
C THR A 78 -0.21 -11.51 20.99
N VAL A 79 -0.53 -10.54 20.13
CA VAL A 79 0.18 -9.27 20.05
C VAL A 79 -0.41 -8.31 21.09
N TRP A 80 0.42 -7.98 22.08
CA TRP A 80 0.06 -7.06 23.15
C TRP A 80 0.58 -5.67 22.84
N VAL A 81 -0.30 -4.68 22.90
CA VAL A 81 -0.02 -3.29 22.56
C VAL A 81 -0.20 -2.43 23.81
N ARG A 82 0.76 -1.52 24.02
CA ARG A 82 0.75 -0.55 25.11
C ARG A 82 0.98 0.86 24.56
N PRO A 83 0.32 1.89 25.10
CA PRO A 83 0.59 3.27 24.70
C PRO A 83 2.03 3.65 25.05
N LEU A 84 2.67 4.42 24.18
CA LEU A 84 3.99 5.00 24.40
C LEU A 84 3.86 6.52 24.27
N ASP A 85 4.27 7.25 25.30
CA ASP A 85 4.27 8.71 25.33
C ASP A 85 5.70 9.20 25.50
N VAL A 86 6.35 9.48 24.36
CA VAL A 86 7.72 10.00 24.32
C VAL A 86 7.75 11.22 23.42
N PRO A 87 8.18 12.40 23.92
CA PRO A 87 8.28 13.60 23.11
C PRO A 87 9.13 13.40 21.84
N ASP A 88 8.64 13.95 20.73
CA ASP A 88 9.27 13.91 19.41
C ASP A 88 9.60 12.49 18.90
N PHE A 89 8.82 11.50 19.34
CA PHE A 89 8.94 10.12 18.87
C PHE A 89 7.69 9.74 18.08
N ALA A 90 7.86 9.39 16.80
CA ALA A 90 6.75 9.15 15.89
C ALA A 90 6.03 7.81 16.10
N LEU A 91 6.64 6.88 16.83
CA LEU A 91 6.08 5.55 17.10
C LEU A 91 5.52 5.55 18.51
N ASP A 92 4.21 5.51 18.65
CA ASP A 92 3.49 5.82 19.89
C ASP A 92 2.86 4.59 20.55
N ARG A 93 3.30 3.40 20.16
CA ARG A 93 2.92 2.12 20.76
C ARG A 93 4.12 1.24 20.99
N ALA A 94 4.10 0.52 22.11
CA ALA A 94 4.99 -0.60 22.40
C ALA A 94 4.24 -1.90 22.08
N VAL A 95 4.79 -2.74 21.21
CA VAL A 95 4.28 -4.08 20.94
C VAL A 95 5.17 -5.10 21.62
N LEU A 96 4.59 -5.90 22.53
CA LEU A 96 5.25 -7.04 23.15
C LEU A 96 4.92 -8.32 22.39
N LEU A 97 5.97 -9.01 21.98
CA LEU A 97 5.91 -10.34 21.37
C LEU A 97 6.37 -11.38 22.39
N GLY A 98 5.52 -12.40 22.60
CA GLY A 98 5.75 -13.48 23.54
C GLY A 98 6.85 -14.47 23.13
N PRO A 99 7.19 -15.43 24.02
CA PRO A 99 8.18 -16.46 23.73
C PRO A 99 7.80 -17.31 22.52
N GLY A 100 8.78 -17.67 21.69
CA GLY A 100 8.55 -18.39 20.43
C GLY A 100 8.01 -17.53 19.27
N TYR A 101 7.62 -16.27 19.52
CA TYR A 101 7.05 -15.35 18.53
C TYR A 101 7.95 -14.14 18.27
N THR A 102 9.26 -14.37 18.22
CA THR A 102 10.25 -13.35 17.85
C THR A 102 11.42 -13.98 17.10
N ASP A 103 11.74 -13.44 15.93
CA ASP A 103 12.89 -13.84 15.13
C ASP A 103 14.23 -13.53 15.83
N PHE A 104 14.24 -12.66 16.84
CA PHE A 104 15.46 -12.24 17.52
C PHE A 104 16.08 -13.36 18.36
N PHE A 105 15.23 -14.21 18.96
CA PHE A 105 15.66 -15.38 19.72
C PHE A 105 15.43 -16.69 18.96
N ASP A 106 14.94 -16.64 17.73
CA ASP A 106 14.79 -17.83 16.88
C ASP A 106 16.12 -18.58 16.79
N ARG A 107 16.06 -19.90 16.94
CA ARG A 107 17.22 -20.81 16.92
C ARG A 107 18.29 -20.51 17.97
N THR A 108 17.91 -19.87 19.07
CA THR A 108 18.77 -19.69 20.26
C THR A 108 18.24 -20.52 21.45
N PRO A 109 19.06 -20.82 22.47
CA PRO A 109 18.59 -21.43 23.72
C PRO A 109 17.55 -20.59 24.49
N LEU A 110 17.31 -19.34 24.09
CA LEU A 110 16.37 -18.42 24.69
C LEU A 110 15.02 -18.37 23.95
N ALA A 111 14.79 -19.17 22.91
CA ALA A 111 13.55 -19.12 22.11
C ALA A 111 12.27 -19.21 22.98
N ASP A 112 12.25 -20.09 23.99
CA ASP A 112 11.10 -20.30 24.88
C ASP A 112 11.03 -19.33 26.07
N ARG A 113 11.96 -18.37 26.16
CA ARG A 113 12.10 -17.43 27.30
C ARG A 113 12.25 -15.98 26.87
N GLY A 114 12.52 -15.76 25.60
CA GLY A 114 12.83 -14.48 25.01
C GLY A 114 11.57 -13.74 24.62
N LEU A 115 11.45 -12.52 25.11
CA LEU A 115 10.39 -11.58 24.78
C LEU A 115 11.00 -10.44 23.98
N GLN A 116 10.25 -9.88 23.03
CA GLN A 116 10.70 -8.71 22.28
C GLN A 116 9.70 -7.58 22.36
N VAL A 117 10.17 -6.36 22.66
CA VAL A 117 9.37 -5.15 22.50
C VAL A 117 9.82 -4.42 21.25
N ILE A 118 8.86 -4.01 20.43
CA ILE A 118 9.10 -3.22 19.23
C ILE A 118 8.27 -1.93 19.27
N PRO A 119 8.85 -0.77 18.95
CA PRO A 119 8.07 0.45 18.77
C PRO A 119 7.33 0.40 17.43
N VAL A 120 6.04 0.70 17.47
CA VAL A 120 5.17 0.83 16.29
C VAL A 120 4.29 2.06 16.42
N HIS A 121 3.66 2.46 15.33
CA HIS A 121 2.63 3.49 15.37
C HIS A 121 1.24 2.88 15.55
N ARG A 122 0.31 3.59 16.19
CA ARG A 122 -1.08 3.14 16.44
C ARG A 122 -1.83 2.68 15.19
N SER A 123 -1.42 3.13 13.99
CA SER A 123 -2.00 2.77 12.69
C SER A 123 -1.45 1.46 12.09
N GLU A 124 -0.54 0.76 12.78
CA GLU A 124 0.19 -0.39 12.24
C GLU A 124 -0.20 -1.71 12.92
N VAL A 125 -0.89 -1.65 14.05
CA VAL A 125 -1.16 -2.80 14.92
C VAL A 125 -2.59 -2.75 15.45
N VAL A 126 -3.19 -3.91 15.66
CA VAL A 126 -4.47 -4.10 16.35
C VAL A 126 -4.21 -4.85 17.65
N GLU A 127 -4.74 -4.35 18.76
CA GLU A 127 -4.63 -5.02 20.06
C GLU A 127 -5.25 -6.42 19.99
N GLY A 128 -4.52 -7.41 20.51
CA GLY A 128 -5.01 -8.79 20.60
C GLY A 128 -5.02 -9.56 19.30
N GLU A 129 -4.43 -9.03 18.21
CA GLU A 129 -4.30 -9.80 16.98
C GLU A 129 -3.28 -10.94 17.12
N GLU A 130 -3.48 -12.02 16.38
CA GLU A 130 -2.56 -13.16 16.36
C GLU A 130 -1.25 -12.82 15.66
N TYR A 131 -0.12 -13.29 16.20
CA TYR A 131 1.21 -13.12 15.64
C TYR A 131 1.28 -13.53 14.15
N GLU A 132 0.65 -14.63 13.77
CA GLU A 132 0.62 -15.12 12.39
C GLU A 132 -0.09 -14.17 11.41
N SER A 133 -0.96 -13.29 11.92
CA SER A 133 -1.58 -12.21 11.14
C SER A 133 -0.72 -10.95 11.16
N PHE A 134 -0.20 -10.59 12.34
CA PHE A 134 0.64 -9.42 12.54
C PHE A 134 1.97 -9.51 11.79
N TRP A 135 2.72 -10.61 11.95
CA TRP A 135 4.10 -10.70 11.49
C TRP A 135 4.24 -10.54 9.98
N PRO A 136 3.51 -11.28 9.12
CA PRO A 136 3.60 -11.09 7.68
C PRO A 136 3.06 -9.72 7.24
N GLY A 137 2.07 -9.20 7.96
CA GLY A 137 1.46 -7.90 7.74
C GLY A 137 2.47 -6.77 7.99
N VAL A 138 3.07 -6.72 9.17
CA VAL A 138 3.86 -5.61 9.67
C VAL A 138 5.33 -5.74 9.32
N ILE A 139 5.97 -6.84 9.68
CA ILE A 139 7.42 -7.01 9.57
C ILE A 139 7.80 -7.75 8.28
N GLY A 140 6.91 -8.60 7.77
CA GLY A 140 7.10 -9.38 6.56
C GLY A 140 7.04 -8.55 5.27
N LYS A 141 6.92 -9.25 4.14
CA LYS A 141 7.01 -8.66 2.78
C LYS A 141 5.91 -7.64 2.46
N ASN A 142 4.86 -7.55 3.27
CA ASN A 142 3.69 -6.73 2.97
C ASN A 142 3.92 -5.25 3.31
N LEU A 143 4.01 -4.89 4.59
CA LEU A 143 4.43 -3.54 4.98
C LEU A 143 5.95 -3.38 4.93
N GLY A 144 6.72 -4.45 5.16
CA GLY A 144 8.18 -4.38 5.18
C GLY A 144 8.70 -3.36 6.19
N ILE A 145 8.04 -3.24 7.34
CA ILE A 145 8.44 -2.28 8.38
C ILE A 145 9.80 -2.68 8.92
N ARG A 146 10.72 -1.71 8.85
CA ARG A 146 12.04 -1.82 9.48
C ARG A 146 11.88 -1.57 10.97
N HIS A 147 11.30 -2.50 11.72
CA HIS A 147 10.95 -2.30 13.14
C HIS A 147 12.17 -2.03 14.05
N HIS A 148 13.38 -2.32 13.58
CA HIS A 148 14.63 -1.93 14.26
C HIS A 148 15.12 -0.51 13.92
N ASP A 149 14.52 0.18 12.96
CA ASP A 149 14.81 1.59 12.66
C ASP A 149 13.82 2.46 13.43
N TRP A 150 14.28 3.04 14.53
CA TRP A 150 13.45 3.88 15.41
C TRP A 150 13.25 5.29 14.84
N THR A 151 13.94 5.67 13.75
CA THR A 151 13.76 6.97 13.07
C THR A 151 12.73 6.93 11.95
N ARG A 152 12.21 5.75 11.62
CA ARG A 152 11.30 5.58 10.49
C ARG A 152 10.00 6.37 10.70
N ALA A 153 9.43 6.82 9.59
CA ALA A 153 8.05 7.30 9.60
C ALA A 153 7.06 6.14 9.85
N PRO A 154 5.87 6.43 10.42
CA PRO A 154 4.76 5.50 10.43
C PRO A 154 4.41 5.01 9.03
N ALA A 155 4.02 3.75 8.92
CA ALA A 155 3.57 3.09 7.71
C ALA A 155 2.17 2.49 7.96
N PRO A 156 1.11 3.33 7.98
CA PRO A 156 -0.25 2.88 8.22
C PRO A 156 -0.64 1.68 7.37
N ARG A 157 -1.32 0.72 7.98
CA ARG A 157 -1.78 -0.48 7.28
C ARG A 157 -3.26 -0.41 6.92
N ALA A 158 -3.61 -1.09 5.84
CA ALA A 158 -4.98 -1.31 5.42
C ALA A 158 -5.22 -2.80 5.19
N ASP A 159 -6.36 -3.30 5.68
CA ASP A 159 -6.96 -4.57 5.24
C ASP A 159 -7.78 -4.29 3.99
N VAL A 160 -7.31 -4.78 2.83
CA VAL A 160 -7.97 -4.56 1.55
C VAL A 160 -8.64 -5.82 1.03
N ARG A 161 -9.88 -5.65 0.60
CA ARG A 161 -10.74 -6.70 0.05
C ARG A 161 -11.40 -6.20 -1.22
N ARG A 162 -11.54 -7.10 -2.20
CA ARG A 162 -12.38 -6.87 -3.36
C ARG A 162 -13.79 -7.35 -3.05
N LEU A 163 -14.79 -6.54 -3.40
CA LEU A 163 -16.20 -6.81 -3.10
C LEU A 163 -16.97 -7.35 -4.30
N ASP A 164 -16.48 -7.14 -5.53
CA ASP A 164 -17.10 -7.65 -6.74
C ASP A 164 -16.62 -9.08 -7.12
N SER A 165 -17.39 -9.75 -7.98
CA SER A 165 -17.13 -11.11 -8.46
C SER A 165 -16.35 -11.17 -9.78
N GLY A 166 -15.74 -10.06 -10.22
CA GLY A 166 -15.12 -9.95 -11.54
C GLY A 166 -13.91 -10.87 -11.76
N ALA A 167 -13.59 -11.11 -13.04
CA ALA A 167 -12.34 -11.73 -13.44
C ALA A 167 -11.18 -10.71 -13.38
N GLY A 168 -9.93 -11.17 -13.22
CA GLY A 168 -8.74 -10.30 -13.32
C GLY A 168 -8.50 -9.38 -12.11
N GLY A 169 -7.55 -8.44 -12.20
CA GLY A 169 -7.36 -7.30 -11.29
C GLY A 169 -6.58 -7.50 -9.97
N LEU A 170 -6.31 -6.37 -9.30
CA LEU A 170 -5.75 -6.33 -7.94
C LEU A 170 -6.70 -7.02 -6.94
N TYR A 171 -6.13 -7.57 -5.87
CA TYR A 171 -6.87 -8.22 -4.77
C TYR A 171 -7.78 -9.40 -5.18
N ARG A 172 -7.59 -9.96 -6.38
CA ARG A 172 -8.41 -11.05 -6.90
C ARG A 172 -8.28 -12.33 -6.06
N HIS A 173 -9.45 -12.92 -5.77
CA HIS A 173 -9.58 -14.33 -5.40
C HIS A 173 -9.12 -15.26 -6.54
N ASN A 174 -7.85 -15.64 -6.56
CA ASN A 174 -7.37 -16.73 -7.40
C ASN A 174 -7.72 -18.09 -6.77
N ARG A 175 -8.71 -18.81 -7.33
CA ARG A 175 -9.10 -20.17 -6.91
C ARG A 175 -7.92 -21.17 -6.78
N ARG A 176 -6.80 -20.96 -7.48
CA ARG A 176 -5.58 -21.81 -7.40
C ARG A 176 -4.61 -21.40 -6.29
N SER A 177 -4.77 -20.20 -5.72
CA SER A 177 -4.01 -19.75 -4.56
C SER A 177 -4.86 -19.94 -3.31
N ARG A 178 -4.50 -20.92 -2.47
CA ARG A 178 -5.06 -21.08 -1.11
C ARG A 178 -4.89 -19.83 -0.23
N ARG A 179 -4.07 -18.85 -0.64
CA ARG A 179 -3.85 -17.56 0.05
C ARG A 179 -4.72 -16.42 -0.47
N SER A 180 -5.44 -16.60 -1.58
CA SER A 180 -6.18 -15.51 -2.23
C SER A 180 -7.52 -15.17 -1.58
N ALA A 181 -7.96 -15.94 -0.58
CA ALA A 181 -9.15 -15.61 0.21
C ALA A 181 -8.86 -14.78 1.46
N LYS A 182 -7.58 -14.55 1.75
CA LYS A 182 -7.19 -13.75 2.91
C LYS A 182 -7.16 -12.29 2.49
N PRO A 183 -7.71 -11.38 3.31
CA PRO A 183 -7.52 -9.96 3.11
C PRO A 183 -6.05 -9.61 2.89
N ALA A 184 -5.81 -8.67 1.98
CA ALA A 184 -4.47 -8.19 1.72
C ALA A 184 -4.14 -7.11 2.74
N LEU A 185 -3.37 -7.47 3.77
CA LEU A 185 -2.74 -6.49 4.65
C LEU A 185 -1.62 -5.81 3.87
N VAL A 186 -1.77 -4.52 3.58
CA VAL A 186 -0.84 -3.71 2.76
C VAL A 186 -0.68 -2.31 3.33
N LYS A 187 0.29 -1.54 2.81
CA LYS A 187 0.45 -0.11 3.18
C LYS A 187 -0.76 0.67 2.70
N ALA A 188 -1.42 1.39 3.59
CA ALA A 188 -2.51 2.29 3.23
C ALA A 188 -2.06 3.30 2.17
N GLU A 189 -0.82 3.79 2.25
CA GLU A 189 -0.25 4.67 1.23
C GLU A 189 -0.27 4.05 -0.18
N SER A 190 0.12 2.77 -0.32
CA SER A 190 0.07 2.07 -1.60
C SER A 190 -1.36 1.97 -2.13
N VAL A 191 -2.31 1.71 -1.25
CA VAL A 191 -3.73 1.62 -1.61
C VAL A 191 -4.24 2.97 -2.09
N LEU A 192 -4.07 4.01 -1.28
CA LEU A 192 -4.61 5.34 -1.53
C LEU A 192 -3.93 6.04 -2.72
N ARG A 193 -2.61 5.89 -2.89
CA ARG A 193 -1.84 6.59 -3.95
C ARG A 193 -1.76 5.85 -5.26
N ARG A 194 -1.78 4.51 -5.25
CA ARG A 194 -1.52 3.71 -6.45
C ARG A 194 -2.72 2.88 -6.85
N ASP A 195 -3.30 2.13 -5.90
CA ASP A 195 -4.28 1.12 -6.25
C ASP A 195 -5.67 1.71 -6.48
N LEU A 196 -6.14 2.61 -5.62
CA LEU A 196 -7.45 3.28 -5.76
C LEU A 196 -7.54 4.13 -7.04
N PRO A 197 -6.57 5.00 -7.38
CA PRO A 197 -6.62 5.76 -8.61
C PRO A 197 -6.61 4.87 -9.86
N GLY A 198 -5.97 3.71 -9.78
CA GLY A 198 -5.85 2.74 -10.87
C GLY A 198 -6.93 1.67 -10.92
N LEU A 199 -7.99 1.76 -10.10
CA LEU A 199 -9.08 0.77 -10.13
C LEU A 199 -9.66 0.65 -11.54
N LEU A 200 -10.04 -0.57 -11.93
CA LEU A 200 -10.70 -0.78 -13.21
C LEU A 200 -12.20 -0.47 -13.08
N SER A 201 -12.83 -0.12 -14.20
CA SER A 201 -14.27 0.14 -14.22
C SER A 201 -15.04 -1.10 -13.74
N GLY A 202 -16.04 -0.89 -12.88
CA GLY A 202 -16.85 -1.97 -12.30
C GLY A 202 -16.18 -2.76 -11.16
N VAL A 203 -14.96 -2.42 -10.76
CA VAL A 203 -14.30 -3.01 -9.58
C VAL A 203 -14.68 -2.22 -8.33
N GLU A 204 -15.06 -2.95 -7.28
CA GLU A 204 -15.37 -2.39 -5.96
C GLU A 204 -14.44 -2.98 -4.91
N VAL A 205 -13.88 -2.11 -4.06
CA VAL A 205 -12.95 -2.50 -2.99
C VAL A 205 -13.39 -1.93 -1.65
N SER A 206 -13.11 -2.68 -0.58
CA SER A 206 -13.13 -2.23 0.81
C SER A 206 -11.69 -2.12 1.28
N ALA A 207 -11.35 -0.99 1.91
CA ALA A 207 -10.10 -0.77 2.61
C ALA A 207 -10.44 -0.40 4.07
N MET A 208 -10.05 -1.25 5.00
CA MET A 208 -10.31 -1.07 6.42
C MET A 208 -9.02 -0.71 7.17
N ASP A 209 -9.07 0.32 8.01
CA ASP A 209 -7.94 0.69 8.87
C ASP A 209 -7.91 -0.16 10.15
N VAL A 210 -6.90 0.03 11.00
CA VAL A 210 -6.74 -0.75 12.24
C VAL A 210 -7.76 -0.43 13.31
N ARG A 211 -8.49 0.69 13.20
CA ARG A 211 -9.55 1.08 14.13
C ARG A 211 -10.91 0.53 13.70
N GLY A 212 -10.99 -0.08 12.52
CA GLY A 212 -12.21 -0.64 11.95
C GLY A 212 -13.03 0.35 11.12
N HIS A 213 -12.45 1.49 10.71
CA HIS A 213 -13.09 2.36 9.72
C HIS A 213 -13.05 1.64 8.36
N ASP A 214 -14.21 1.43 7.72
CA ASP A 214 -14.34 0.69 6.44
C ASP A 214 -14.66 1.67 5.30
N LEU A 215 -13.69 1.86 4.42
CA LEU A 215 -13.82 2.67 3.21
C LEU A 215 -14.13 1.77 2.01
N ARG A 216 -15.35 1.88 1.48
CA ARG A 216 -15.80 1.15 0.30
C ARG A 216 -15.85 2.07 -0.90
N LEU A 217 -15.11 1.74 -1.94
CA LEU A 217 -14.98 2.58 -3.12
C LEU A 217 -15.03 1.77 -4.40
N ARG A 218 -15.63 2.38 -5.41
CA ARG A 218 -15.49 2.02 -6.82
C ARG A 218 -15.07 3.24 -7.62
N ARG A 219 -14.45 3.02 -8.78
CA ARG A 219 -14.16 4.11 -9.70
C ARG A 219 -15.30 4.31 -10.68
N GLU A 220 -15.77 5.55 -10.79
CA GLU A 220 -16.66 6.03 -11.83
C GLU A 220 -15.92 7.13 -12.61
N TRP A 221 -15.33 6.74 -13.74
CA TRP A 221 -14.48 7.62 -14.54
C TRP A 221 -13.30 8.18 -13.75
N ASP A 222 -13.21 9.50 -13.57
CA ASP A 222 -12.17 10.20 -12.84
C ASP A 222 -12.46 10.32 -11.33
N ARG A 223 -13.56 9.73 -10.85
CA ARG A 223 -14.01 9.85 -9.47
C ARG A 223 -14.01 8.51 -8.73
N LEU A 224 -13.71 8.56 -7.44
CA LEU A 224 -13.93 7.48 -6.49
C LEU A 224 -15.23 7.75 -5.74
N ARG A 225 -16.14 6.76 -5.79
CA ARG A 225 -17.47 6.84 -5.20
C ARG A 225 -17.76 5.64 -4.31
N GLY A 226 -18.51 5.88 -3.24
CA GLY A 226 -18.93 4.84 -2.31
C GLY A 226 -19.18 5.40 -0.93
N THR A 227 -18.75 4.68 0.11
CA THR A 227 -19.10 5.00 1.49
C THR A 227 -17.94 4.80 2.45
N LEU A 228 -17.87 5.63 3.48
CA LEU A 228 -16.99 5.44 4.64
C LEU A 228 -17.84 5.16 5.88
N LEU A 229 -17.70 3.96 6.46
CA LEU A 229 -18.29 3.63 7.76
C LEU A 229 -17.25 3.82 8.84
N LEU A 230 -17.46 4.80 9.73
CA LEU A 230 -16.56 5.01 10.86
C LEU A 230 -16.81 3.94 11.94
N SER A 231 -15.74 3.48 12.59
CA SER A 231 -15.83 2.56 13.72
C SER A 231 -16.77 3.09 14.81
N GLY A 232 -17.75 2.27 15.21
CA GLY A 232 -18.79 2.64 16.18
C GLY A 232 -19.94 3.49 15.62
N ALA A 233 -19.86 3.99 14.38
CA ALA A 233 -20.96 4.70 13.74
C ALA A 233 -21.99 3.71 13.15
N THR A 234 -23.25 4.12 13.12
CA THR A 234 -24.35 3.35 12.50
C THR A 234 -24.62 3.78 11.06
N GLU A 235 -24.26 5.02 10.72
CA GLU A 235 -24.49 5.61 9.40
C GLU A 235 -23.16 5.77 8.68
N ALA A 236 -23.16 5.44 7.38
CA ALA A 236 -22.01 5.63 6.52
C ALA A 236 -22.03 7.03 5.91
N VAL A 237 -20.84 7.61 5.71
CA VAL A 237 -20.65 8.88 5.02
C VAL A 237 -20.49 8.60 3.53
N GLU A 238 -21.27 9.26 2.69
CA GLU A 238 -21.13 9.17 1.23
C GLU A 238 -19.81 9.81 0.79
N VAL A 239 -19.11 9.13 -0.12
CA VAL A 239 -17.84 9.57 -0.69
C VAL A 239 -18.01 9.81 -2.17
N ASP A 240 -17.63 11.00 -2.64
CA ASP A 240 -17.51 11.32 -4.07
C ASP A 240 -16.36 12.31 -4.29
N ILE A 241 -15.16 11.81 -4.59
CA ILE A 241 -13.94 12.61 -4.72
C ILE A 241 -13.18 12.30 -6.03
N PRO A 242 -12.36 13.22 -6.55
CA PRO A 242 -11.40 12.91 -7.62
C PRO A 242 -10.49 11.74 -7.21
N ARG A 243 -10.18 10.84 -8.14
CA ARG A 243 -9.49 9.58 -7.81
C ARG A 243 -8.12 9.76 -7.15
N HIS A 244 -7.39 10.82 -7.54
CA HIS A 244 -6.07 11.15 -7.00
C HIS A 244 -6.12 11.93 -5.68
N ALA A 245 -7.29 12.35 -5.20
CA ALA A 245 -7.45 13.04 -3.92
C ALA A 245 -7.51 12.09 -2.71
N ALA A 246 -7.65 10.77 -2.95
CA ALA A 246 -7.76 9.77 -1.89
C ALA A 246 -6.63 9.82 -0.83
N PRO A 247 -5.35 10.04 -1.18
CA PRO A 247 -4.28 10.16 -0.18
C PRO A 247 -4.46 11.34 0.76
N ASP A 248 -4.91 12.49 0.27
CA ASP A 248 -5.05 13.70 1.08
C ASP A 248 -6.30 13.65 1.95
N VAL A 249 -7.39 13.05 1.43
CA VAL A 249 -8.66 12.89 2.15
C VAL A 249 -8.57 11.80 3.22
N PHE A 250 -8.04 10.62 2.86
CA PHE A 250 -8.07 9.44 3.73
C PHE A 250 -6.73 9.11 4.38
N GLY A 251 -5.61 9.64 3.88
CA GLY A 251 -4.29 9.42 4.47
C GLY A 251 -4.23 9.76 5.97
N PRO A 252 -4.74 10.92 6.41
CA PRO A 252 -4.81 11.25 7.83
C PRO A 252 -5.64 10.25 8.64
N LEU A 253 -6.80 9.82 8.12
CA LEU A 253 -7.66 8.81 8.76
C LEU A 253 -6.92 7.49 8.92
N PHE A 254 -6.31 6.95 7.86
CA PHE A 254 -5.53 5.71 7.98
C PHE A 254 -4.30 5.91 8.88
N GLY A 255 -3.75 7.13 8.92
CA GLY A 255 -2.71 7.58 9.85
C GLY A 255 -3.17 7.78 11.29
N GLY A 256 -4.41 7.42 11.65
CA GLY A 256 -4.89 7.46 13.03
C GLY A 256 -5.47 8.81 13.49
N ALA A 257 -5.58 9.80 12.60
CA ALA A 257 -6.30 11.04 12.88
C ALA A 257 -7.82 10.82 12.82
N ASP A 258 -8.58 11.73 13.43
CA ASP A 258 -10.03 11.74 13.27
C ASP A 258 -10.41 12.20 11.86
N PHE A 259 -11.51 11.66 11.34
CA PHE A 259 -12.00 12.03 10.02
C PHE A 259 -12.84 13.31 10.10
N ASP A 260 -12.48 14.29 9.28
CA ASP A 260 -13.26 15.51 9.09
C ASP A 260 -14.05 15.43 7.77
N PRO A 261 -15.40 15.31 7.80
CA PRO A 261 -16.23 15.27 6.60
C PRO A 261 -16.07 16.50 5.69
N ALA A 262 -15.62 17.65 6.21
CA ALA A 262 -15.38 18.85 5.39
C ALA A 262 -14.29 18.61 4.32
N THR A 263 -13.36 17.68 4.56
CA THR A 263 -12.33 17.29 3.58
C THR A 263 -12.92 16.71 2.29
N LEU A 264 -14.05 16.00 2.37
CA LEU A 264 -14.76 15.48 1.19
C LEU A 264 -15.31 16.62 0.33
N THR A 265 -15.92 17.61 0.97
CA THR A 265 -16.49 18.78 0.28
C THR A 265 -15.40 19.59 -0.40
N ALA A 266 -14.27 19.80 0.29
CA ALA A 266 -13.12 20.50 -0.25
C ALA A 266 -12.50 19.76 -1.46
N ALA A 267 -12.34 18.43 -1.36
CA ALA A 267 -11.79 17.61 -2.44
C ALA A 267 -12.73 17.51 -3.66
N ALA A 268 -14.04 17.52 -3.45
CA ALA A 268 -15.02 17.34 -4.51
C ALA A 268 -15.05 18.50 -5.54
N ALA A 269 -14.57 19.69 -5.16
CA ALA A 269 -14.65 20.93 -5.93
C ALA A 269 -13.62 21.04 -7.09
N GLY A 270 -12.72 20.06 -7.25
CA GLY A 270 -11.74 20.05 -8.34
C GLY A 270 -12.39 19.91 -9.74
N PRO A 271 -11.78 20.48 -10.79
CA PRO A 271 -12.22 20.23 -12.16
C PRO A 271 -12.08 18.74 -12.51
N PRO A 272 -12.91 18.22 -13.44
CA PRO A 272 -12.75 16.85 -13.93
C PRO A 272 -11.36 16.62 -14.53
N GLU A 273 -10.83 15.42 -14.34
CA GLU A 273 -9.55 15.01 -14.93
C GLU A 273 -9.72 14.81 -16.45
N GLU A 274 -8.79 15.35 -17.24
CA GLU A 274 -8.64 15.00 -18.65
C GLU A 274 -8.09 13.57 -18.75
N MET A 275 -8.99 12.58 -18.68
CA MET A 275 -8.69 11.16 -18.56
C MET A 275 -9.30 10.37 -19.73
N LEU A 276 -8.68 9.25 -20.08
CA LEU A 276 -9.23 8.23 -20.99
C LEU A 276 -9.04 6.84 -20.38
N GLU A 277 -9.85 5.88 -20.79
CA GLU A 277 -9.52 4.48 -20.61
C GLU A 277 -8.58 4.07 -21.74
N MET A 278 -7.46 3.43 -21.42
CA MET A 278 -6.42 3.08 -22.37
C MET A 278 -6.17 1.57 -22.37
N ARG A 279 -5.90 1.01 -23.54
CA ARG A 279 -5.34 -0.34 -23.72
C ARG A 279 -4.10 -0.27 -24.58
N VAL A 280 -3.04 -0.93 -24.14
CA VAL A 280 -1.76 -0.96 -24.86
C VAL A 280 -1.40 -2.39 -25.24
N ASN A 281 -0.99 -2.56 -26.50
CA ASN A 281 -0.24 -3.72 -26.95
C ASN A 281 1.06 -3.27 -27.61
N ASP A 282 2.18 -3.52 -26.94
CA ASP A 282 3.52 -3.22 -27.40
C ASP A 282 4.44 -4.41 -27.11
N ALA A 283 4.66 -5.24 -28.14
CA ALA A 283 5.48 -6.43 -28.03
C ALA A 283 6.94 -6.11 -27.66
N GLY A 284 7.48 -4.99 -28.17
CA GLY A 284 8.86 -4.56 -27.90
C GLY A 284 9.09 -4.21 -26.43
N ARG A 285 8.07 -3.63 -25.78
CA ARG A 285 8.08 -3.33 -24.33
C ARG A 285 7.52 -4.45 -23.47
N ARG A 286 7.12 -5.58 -24.08
CA ARG A 286 6.46 -6.72 -23.41
C ARG A 286 5.22 -6.29 -22.62
N ARG A 287 4.45 -5.35 -23.16
CA ARG A 287 3.18 -4.91 -22.58
C ARG A 287 2.03 -5.42 -23.43
N HIS A 288 1.09 -6.11 -22.80
CA HIS A 288 -0.12 -6.60 -23.42
C HIS A 288 -1.26 -6.49 -22.41
N ASP A 289 -2.03 -5.40 -22.51
CA ASP A 289 -3.15 -5.16 -21.63
C ASP A 289 -4.37 -5.99 -22.08
N ASN A 290 -5.01 -6.69 -21.14
CA ASN A 290 -6.24 -7.45 -21.41
C ASN A 290 -7.51 -6.63 -21.16
N GLU A 291 -7.40 -5.55 -20.39
CA GLU A 291 -8.48 -4.70 -19.93
C GLU A 291 -8.05 -3.24 -20.09
N ASP A 292 -9.02 -2.35 -20.26
CA ASP A 292 -8.75 -0.91 -20.33
C ASP A 292 -8.45 -0.40 -18.92
N HIS A 293 -7.45 0.48 -18.79
CA HIS A 293 -7.07 1.09 -17.52
C HIS A 293 -7.09 2.62 -17.62
N PRO A 294 -7.40 3.32 -16.52
CA PRO A 294 -7.56 4.76 -16.57
C PRO A 294 -6.20 5.48 -16.66
N ALA A 295 -6.05 6.34 -17.65
CA ALA A 295 -4.83 7.09 -17.93
C ALA A 295 -5.11 8.59 -18.09
N THR A 296 -4.22 9.42 -17.58
CA THR A 296 -4.25 10.88 -17.83
C THR A 296 -3.99 11.15 -19.31
N LEU A 297 -4.47 12.28 -19.84
CA LEU A 297 -4.13 12.72 -21.21
C LEU A 297 -2.61 12.73 -21.45
N ASP A 298 -1.84 13.25 -20.50
CA ASP A 298 -0.37 13.26 -20.58
C ASP A 298 0.21 11.86 -20.70
N GLU A 299 -0.33 10.89 -19.96
CA GLU A 299 0.08 9.49 -20.06
C GLU A 299 -0.30 8.88 -21.41
N CYS A 300 -1.51 9.13 -21.91
CA CYS A 300 -1.95 8.68 -23.23
C CYS A 300 -1.00 9.19 -24.34
N LEU A 301 -0.65 10.48 -24.31
CA LEU A 301 0.26 11.09 -25.29
C LEU A 301 1.69 10.55 -25.15
N ARG A 302 2.18 10.29 -23.92
CA ARG A 302 3.46 9.61 -23.72
C ARG A 302 3.46 8.21 -24.34
N TRP A 303 2.38 7.45 -24.20
CA TRP A 303 2.26 6.12 -24.80
C TRP A 303 2.19 6.16 -26.32
N LEU A 304 1.44 7.10 -26.90
CA LEU A 304 1.41 7.30 -28.35
C LEU A 304 2.82 7.52 -28.91
N ARG A 305 3.57 8.48 -28.35
CA ARG A 305 4.94 8.79 -28.79
C ARG A 305 5.92 7.64 -28.56
N ALA A 306 5.67 6.82 -27.54
CA ALA A 306 6.53 5.71 -27.20
C ALA A 306 6.26 4.46 -28.04
N LEU A 307 5.01 4.23 -28.49
CA LEU A 307 4.57 2.97 -29.10
C LEU A 307 5.55 2.49 -30.19
N GLY A 308 6.09 1.28 -30.03
CA GLY A 308 7.07 0.75 -30.98
C GLY A 308 6.48 0.63 -32.39
N HIS A 309 7.22 1.07 -33.42
CA HIS A 309 6.82 1.02 -34.84
C HIS A 309 6.93 -0.41 -35.40
N VAL A 310 6.18 -1.33 -34.83
CA VAL A 310 6.12 -2.75 -35.22
C VAL A 310 4.69 -3.05 -35.63
N ASP A 311 4.51 -3.71 -36.77
CA ASP A 311 3.20 -4.15 -37.26
C ASP A 311 2.39 -4.85 -36.17
N GLY A 312 1.14 -4.43 -35.99
CA GLY A 312 0.22 -4.97 -34.99
C GLY A 312 0.35 -4.38 -33.58
N ASN A 313 1.37 -3.58 -33.27
CA ASN A 313 1.39 -2.81 -32.02
C ASN A 313 0.25 -1.76 -32.07
N PHE A 314 -0.52 -1.66 -30.99
CA PHE A 314 -1.72 -0.82 -30.98
C PHE A 314 -1.96 -0.10 -29.66
N LEU A 315 -2.75 0.97 -29.75
CA LEU A 315 -3.37 1.70 -28.65
C LEU A 315 -4.87 1.80 -28.89
N VAL A 316 -5.66 1.56 -27.84
CA VAL A 316 -7.09 1.85 -27.83
C VAL A 316 -7.36 2.86 -26.73
N PHE A 317 -8.14 3.88 -27.06
CA PHE A 317 -8.59 4.90 -26.13
C PHE A 317 -10.12 4.96 -26.15
N ALA A 318 -10.74 4.92 -24.97
CA ALA A 318 -12.17 5.17 -24.83
C ALA A 318 -12.40 6.43 -23.99
N GLY A 319 -13.32 7.28 -24.43
CA GLY A 319 -13.85 8.43 -23.70
C GLY A 319 -14.97 8.02 -22.72
N ARG A 320 -15.42 8.99 -21.92
CA ARG A 320 -16.44 8.79 -20.88
C ARG A 320 -17.77 8.33 -21.46
N SER A 321 -18.13 8.84 -22.63
CA SER A 321 -19.34 8.48 -23.38
C SER A 321 -19.28 7.09 -24.02
N GLY A 322 -18.13 6.41 -23.94
CA GLY A 322 -17.87 5.15 -24.64
C GLY A 322 -17.42 5.32 -26.09
N GLY A 323 -17.19 6.56 -26.55
CA GLY A 323 -16.57 6.83 -27.85
C GLY A 323 -15.13 6.30 -27.88
N ILE A 324 -14.75 5.59 -28.95
CA ILE A 324 -13.45 4.92 -29.07
C ILE A 324 -12.63 5.52 -30.20
N VAL A 325 -11.34 5.74 -29.94
CA VAL A 325 -10.30 5.99 -30.94
C VAL A 325 -9.26 4.90 -30.76
N GLN A 326 -9.00 4.12 -31.80
CA GLN A 326 -7.95 3.11 -31.81
C GLN A 326 -6.95 3.34 -32.92
N MET A 327 -5.72 2.91 -32.70
CA MET A 327 -4.65 3.07 -33.66
C MET A 327 -3.68 1.90 -33.60
N MET A 328 -3.13 1.55 -34.76
CA MET A 328 -2.25 0.40 -34.93
C MET A 328 -1.15 0.75 -35.92
N TRP A 329 0.09 0.38 -35.62
CA TRP A 329 1.15 0.41 -36.62
C TRP A 329 0.91 -0.69 -37.64
N GLN A 330 0.94 -0.31 -38.92
CA GLN A 330 0.82 -1.22 -40.05
C GLN A 330 2.07 -1.12 -40.93
N ASP A 331 2.53 -2.25 -41.45
CA ASP A 331 3.55 -2.25 -42.48
C ASP A 331 3.03 -1.59 -43.77
N GLY A 332 3.79 -0.61 -44.28
CA GLY A 332 3.49 0.10 -45.51
C GLY A 332 4.63 -0.03 -46.54
N PRO A 333 4.37 0.31 -47.82
CA PRO A 333 5.38 0.22 -48.88
C PRO A 333 6.62 1.10 -48.62
N ASP A 334 6.43 2.22 -47.92
CA ASP A 334 7.48 3.19 -47.57
C ASP A 334 7.92 3.09 -46.10
N GLY A 335 7.58 1.99 -45.43
CA GLY A 335 7.84 1.77 -44.00
C GLY A 335 6.57 1.79 -43.13
N PRO A 336 6.70 1.66 -41.80
CA PRO A 336 5.57 1.61 -40.88
C PRO A 336 4.73 2.88 -40.93
N ARG A 337 3.41 2.73 -40.96
CA ARG A 337 2.43 3.82 -40.94
C ARG A 337 1.42 3.60 -39.81
N LEU A 338 0.95 4.68 -39.18
CA LEU A 338 -0.03 4.59 -38.10
C LEU A 338 -1.43 4.65 -38.69
N TRP A 339 -2.17 3.56 -38.61
CA TRP A 339 -3.61 3.54 -38.90
C TRP A 339 -4.38 4.05 -37.68
N LEU A 340 -5.38 4.91 -37.86
CA LEU A 340 -6.27 5.41 -36.81
C LEU A 340 -7.72 5.26 -37.26
N GLU A 341 -8.57 4.72 -36.38
CA GLU A 341 -9.98 4.47 -36.67
C GLU A 341 -10.89 4.61 -35.43
N THR A 342 -12.19 4.72 -35.71
CA THR A 342 -13.28 4.51 -34.74
C THR A 342 -14.04 3.24 -35.12
N PRO A 343 -14.37 2.32 -34.18
CA PRO A 343 -14.95 1.03 -34.50
C PRO A 343 -16.46 1.03 -34.81
N ASN A 344 -17.19 2.14 -34.57
CA ASN A 344 -18.64 2.17 -34.76
C ASN A 344 -19.17 3.53 -35.27
N PRO A 345 -19.51 3.67 -36.56
CA PRO A 345 -19.20 2.71 -37.64
C PRO A 345 -17.68 2.63 -37.88
N SER A 346 -17.20 1.45 -38.28
CA SER A 346 -15.78 1.20 -38.52
C SER A 346 -15.24 2.05 -39.66
N ARG A 347 -14.49 3.11 -39.34
CA ARG A 347 -13.91 4.04 -40.31
C ARG A 347 -12.57 4.57 -39.83
N GLY A 348 -11.60 4.62 -40.74
CA GLY A 348 -10.25 5.04 -40.42
C GLY A 348 -9.43 5.52 -41.60
N ARG A 349 -8.22 5.99 -41.32
CA ARG A 349 -7.17 6.25 -42.31
C ARG A 349 -5.79 6.19 -41.66
N HIS A 350 -4.76 6.20 -42.48
CA HIS A 350 -3.41 6.45 -42.00
C HIS A 350 -3.23 7.92 -41.59
N VAL A 351 -2.57 8.14 -40.47
CA VAL A 351 -2.37 9.46 -39.87
C VAL A 351 -0.92 9.71 -39.48
N THR A 352 -0.58 10.97 -39.30
CA THR A 352 0.64 11.40 -38.62
C THR A 352 0.47 11.31 -37.10
N LEU A 353 1.58 11.35 -36.35
CA LEU A 353 1.53 11.40 -34.89
C LEU A 353 0.79 12.65 -34.38
N ASP A 354 1.00 13.81 -35.00
CA ASP A 354 0.33 15.07 -34.60
C ASP A 354 -1.20 14.99 -34.77
N GLU A 355 -1.66 14.36 -35.86
CA GLU A 355 -3.09 14.10 -36.07
C GLU A 355 -3.65 13.15 -35.01
N ALA A 356 -2.92 12.07 -34.68
CA ALA A 356 -3.32 11.14 -33.62
C ALA A 356 -3.37 11.82 -32.25
N GLU A 357 -2.37 12.63 -31.90
CA GLU A 357 -2.34 13.42 -30.65
C GLU A 357 -3.55 14.36 -30.55
N ARG A 358 -3.91 15.01 -31.67
CA ARG A 358 -5.09 15.88 -31.75
C ARG A 358 -6.37 15.09 -31.49
N MET A 359 -6.52 13.90 -32.05
CA MET A 359 -7.71 13.06 -31.84
C MET A 359 -7.84 12.60 -30.39
N ILE A 360 -6.75 12.15 -29.76
CA ILE A 360 -6.72 11.77 -28.34
C ILE A 360 -7.08 12.97 -27.47
N THR A 361 -6.50 14.14 -27.75
CA THR A 361 -6.77 15.37 -26.98
C THR A 361 -8.23 15.79 -27.07
N ILE A 362 -8.85 15.73 -28.25
CA ILE A 362 -10.27 16.06 -28.41
C ILE A 362 -11.14 15.05 -27.65
N LEU A 363 -10.83 13.76 -27.72
CA LEU A 363 -11.55 12.74 -26.98
C LEU A 363 -11.46 12.97 -25.46
N ALA A 364 -10.27 13.23 -24.92
CA ALA A 364 -10.08 13.43 -23.47
C ALA A 364 -10.77 14.70 -22.94
N ARG A 365 -10.75 15.79 -23.71
CA ARG A 365 -11.25 17.10 -23.26
C ARG A 365 -12.73 17.32 -23.50
N THR A 366 -13.24 16.77 -24.60
CA THR A 366 -14.60 17.05 -25.08
C THR A 366 -15.49 15.82 -25.11
N ASP A 367 -14.93 14.64 -24.79
CA ASP A 367 -15.63 13.35 -24.82
C ASP A 367 -16.30 13.08 -26.18
N ARG A 368 -15.68 13.56 -27.26
CA ARG A 368 -16.16 13.45 -28.64
C ARG A 368 -15.16 12.69 -29.49
N VAL A 369 -15.66 11.74 -30.27
CA VAL A 369 -14.89 11.06 -31.34
C VAL A 369 -14.81 12.00 -32.53
N ALA A 370 -13.62 12.52 -32.83
CA ALA A 370 -13.38 13.53 -33.86
C ALA A 370 -12.74 12.99 -35.14
N VAL A 371 -12.74 11.66 -35.34
CA VAL A 371 -12.10 10.99 -36.49
C VAL A 371 -12.66 11.51 -37.82
N ASP A 372 -13.94 11.87 -37.89
CA ASP A 372 -14.56 12.47 -39.08
C ASP A 372 -13.96 13.81 -39.50
N ASP A 373 -13.39 14.56 -38.54
CA ASP A 373 -12.77 15.86 -38.81
C ASP A 373 -11.47 15.72 -39.62
N LEU A 374 -10.92 14.50 -39.73
CA LEU A 374 -9.68 14.20 -40.46
C LEU A 374 -9.85 14.11 -41.98
N GLY A 375 -11.07 13.91 -42.48
CA GLY A 375 -11.35 13.68 -43.91
C GLY A 375 -10.78 12.37 -44.47
N ASP A 376 -11.13 12.07 -45.73
CA ASP A 376 -10.61 10.93 -46.51
C ASP A 376 -10.61 9.58 -45.77
N LEU A 377 -11.70 9.29 -45.07
CA LEU A 377 -11.87 8.05 -44.31
C LEU A 377 -12.28 6.88 -45.21
N GLU A 378 -11.71 5.71 -44.92
CA GLU A 378 -12.08 4.43 -45.51
C GLU A 378 -12.98 3.65 -44.55
N THR A 379 -13.96 2.92 -45.07
CA THR A 379 -14.75 1.94 -44.30
C THR A 379 -13.97 0.64 -44.22
N VAL A 380 -13.83 0.08 -43.01
CA VAL A 380 -13.08 -1.16 -42.72
C VAL A 380 -14.00 -2.36 -42.59
#